data_AF-A0A4Q2FGZ5-F1
#
_entry.id   AF-A0A4Q2FGZ5-F1
#
_cell.length_a   1.000
_cell.length_b   1.000
_cell.length_c   1.000
_cell.angle_alpha   90.00
_cell.angle_beta   90.00
_cell.angle_gamma   90.00
#
_symmetry.space_group_name_H-M   'P 1'
#
loop_
_entity.id
_entity.type
_entity.pdbx_description
1 polymer ?
#
loop_
_entity_poly.entity_id
_entity_poly.type
_entity_poly.pdbx_seq_one_letter_code
_entity_poly.pdbx_strand_id
1 'polypeptide(L)'
;MGIDMYLEQSQLQSSSVATMCQSQVEAYQDLQSAIQKFSEDTESLKGDAYDSARSFFASVLLPLSKGGQLYAETFSQAIKKLPEDYQTMVDSKSWREDDLLDKIRQEEQMIAYLYEVNQSFSTLSLDSEKKGNNTELIRGHQANKRVYETILRDLRTYDSYSGGLFDDLDSIDVQLSRGLAQIETSWDAKTGVFKVPSDLTWANYLTAYSDTKDLKLSRQEKAFVQTMMAEYGFDVETAQQLLTIKQGIDKKFPTSSQEFRDYIFLRVVGAANYDGFKWNETAGGLWPYFYNEFVSDPQTGQKWRTLKPILEIFQELGLKEEKAKELYYNLRLQHTLAGGGNSSTKMRTDTPKKYKLAKSEYKEAYGKVDDFDTFWDSKLKSYSNNGAGHADFTHQSITMATNLNPNQVQLSDVYGGRERVKDLSGWEGDTTFNANDMKPSIGEDDYKADLDSVNLIGRMQKGQSYDQAISSYYADLQKDSSQREREFLKNKDWNKVRNTIYDSLRPTDIKLDGENALKAYIESNYPDVSTFLNRLEVVAD
;
A
#
# COMPACT_ATOMS: atom_id res chain seq x y z
N MET A 1 11.13 19.69 -30.63
CA MET A 1 10.82 20.82 -29.74
C MET A 1 11.88 20.80 -28.67
N GLY A 2 12.61 21.90 -28.47
CA GLY A 2 13.60 22.02 -27.39
C GLY A 2 12.94 22.34 -26.05
N ILE A 3 13.68 22.18 -24.96
CA ILE A 3 13.22 22.46 -23.59
C ILE A 3 13.28 23.97 -23.30
N ASP A 4 12.15 24.58 -22.94
CA ASP A 4 12.03 26.02 -22.70
C ASP A 4 11.42 26.29 -21.31
N MET A 5 12.11 27.10 -20.49
CA MET A 5 11.60 27.57 -19.21
C MET A 5 11.57 29.11 -19.15
N TYR A 6 10.35 29.65 -19.01
CA TYR A 6 10.10 31.07 -18.77
C TYR A 6 9.84 31.29 -17.28
N LEU A 7 10.89 31.55 -16.51
CA LEU A 7 10.83 31.53 -15.05
C LEU A 7 9.79 32.52 -14.47
N GLU A 8 9.77 33.75 -14.95
CA GLU A 8 8.80 34.76 -14.47
C GLU A 8 7.35 34.33 -14.75
N GLN A 9 7.08 33.76 -15.92
CA GLN A 9 5.75 33.26 -16.27
C GLN A 9 5.36 32.05 -15.39
N SER A 10 6.30 31.14 -15.13
CA SER A 10 6.09 30.00 -14.24
C SER A 10 5.81 30.44 -12.79
N GLN A 11 6.52 31.46 -12.29
CA GLN A 11 6.27 32.05 -10.97
C GLN A 11 4.89 32.72 -10.88
N LEU A 12 4.50 33.47 -11.92
CA LEU A 12 3.17 34.09 -12.00
C LEU A 12 2.06 33.02 -12.06
N GLN A 13 2.24 31.98 -12.86
CA GLN A 13 1.30 30.86 -12.95
C GLN A 13 1.18 30.16 -11.60
N SER A 14 2.30 29.81 -10.97
CA SER A 14 2.35 29.18 -9.66
C SER A 14 1.60 30.01 -8.60
N SER A 15 1.83 31.32 -8.56
CA SER A 15 1.14 32.23 -7.64
C SER A 15 -0.36 32.30 -7.89
N SER A 16 -0.77 32.45 -9.16
CA SER A 16 -2.20 32.51 -9.53
C SER A 16 -2.93 31.20 -9.22
N VAL A 17 -2.31 30.06 -9.50
CA VAL A 17 -2.87 28.73 -9.21
C VAL A 17 -2.95 28.53 -7.70
N ALA A 18 -1.93 28.92 -6.94
CA ALA A 18 -1.96 28.81 -5.48
C ALA A 18 -3.11 29.61 -4.87
N THR A 19 -3.42 30.81 -5.38
CA THR A 19 -4.59 31.60 -4.94
C THR A 19 -5.91 30.90 -5.28
N MET A 20 -6.03 30.33 -6.48
CA MET A 20 -7.22 29.55 -6.88
C MET A 20 -7.41 28.33 -5.96
N CYS A 21 -6.35 27.55 -5.73
CA CYS A 21 -6.39 26.39 -4.85
C CYS A 21 -6.77 26.78 -3.41
N GLN A 22 -6.27 27.90 -2.90
CA GLN A 22 -6.64 28.40 -1.57
C GLN A 22 -8.15 28.66 -1.47
N SER A 23 -8.74 29.31 -2.47
CA SER A 23 -10.19 29.52 -2.52
C SER A 23 -10.98 28.20 -2.63
N GLN A 24 -10.46 27.22 -3.37
CA GLN A 24 -11.07 25.89 -3.44
C GLN A 24 -11.01 25.14 -2.09
N VAL A 25 -9.88 25.21 -1.39
CA VAL A 25 -9.73 24.63 -0.05
C VAL A 25 -10.75 25.20 0.93
N GLU A 26 -10.93 26.52 0.94
CA GLU A 26 -11.95 27.19 1.77
C GLU A 26 -13.37 26.72 1.43
N ALA A 27 -13.70 26.64 0.14
CA ALA A 27 -15.00 26.14 -0.30
C ALA A 27 -15.25 24.67 0.10
N TYR A 28 -14.23 23.81 0.03
CA TYR A 28 -14.34 22.42 0.49
C TYR A 28 -14.50 22.35 2.02
N GLN A 29 -13.83 23.20 2.79
CA GLN A 29 -13.98 23.26 4.25
C GLN A 29 -15.40 23.69 4.65
N ASP A 30 -15.98 24.67 3.95
CA ASP A 30 -17.38 25.08 4.13
C ASP A 30 -18.34 23.92 3.79
N LEU A 31 -18.10 23.21 2.68
CA LEU A 31 -18.89 22.05 2.28
C LEU A 31 -18.81 20.92 3.32
N GLN A 32 -17.62 20.60 3.82
CA GLN A 32 -17.43 19.59 4.88
C GLN A 32 -18.19 19.96 6.14
N SER A 33 -18.11 21.22 6.57
CA SER A 33 -18.83 21.72 7.74
C SER A 33 -20.35 21.62 7.57
N ALA A 34 -20.88 21.94 6.38
CA ALA A 34 -22.28 21.80 6.06
C ALA A 34 -22.74 20.33 6.05
N ILE A 35 -21.94 19.43 5.46
CA ILE A 35 -22.20 17.98 5.44
C ILE A 35 -22.21 17.41 6.85
N GLN A 36 -21.24 17.76 7.70
CA GLN A 36 -21.17 17.30 9.08
C GLN A 36 -22.38 17.77 9.87
N LYS A 37 -22.70 19.06 9.81
CA LYS A 37 -23.88 19.62 10.48
C LYS A 37 -25.17 18.92 10.08
N PHE A 38 -25.35 18.62 8.79
CA PHE A 38 -26.51 17.86 8.32
C PHE A 38 -26.50 16.41 8.81
N SER A 39 -25.34 15.75 8.75
CA SER A 39 -25.18 14.33 9.12
C SER A 39 -25.36 14.07 10.62
N GLU A 40 -25.09 15.07 11.46
CA GLU A 40 -25.23 15.03 12.92
C GLU A 40 -26.61 15.50 13.40
N ASP A 41 -27.41 16.16 12.56
CA ASP A 41 -28.75 16.60 12.92
C ASP A 41 -29.77 15.45 12.87
N THR A 42 -29.91 14.78 14.01
CA THR A 42 -30.89 13.71 14.21
C THR A 42 -32.24 14.20 14.74
N GLU A 43 -32.37 15.49 15.05
CA GLU A 43 -33.55 16.02 15.76
C GLU A 43 -34.53 16.76 14.85
N SER A 44 -34.08 17.37 13.75
CA SER A 44 -34.94 18.18 12.88
C SER A 44 -35.62 17.37 11.77
N LEU A 45 -34.82 16.84 10.85
CA LEU A 45 -35.27 16.16 9.63
C LEU A 45 -35.30 14.64 9.87
N LYS A 46 -36.50 14.06 9.94
CA LYS A 46 -36.73 12.67 10.36
C LYS A 46 -37.37 11.82 9.27
N GLY A 47 -37.10 10.52 9.35
CA GLY A 47 -37.67 9.49 8.48
C GLY A 47 -36.60 8.86 7.59
N ASP A 48 -36.90 7.68 7.05
CA ASP A 48 -35.93 6.81 6.35
C ASP A 48 -35.16 7.51 5.23
N ALA A 49 -35.80 8.45 4.52
CA ALA A 49 -35.17 9.27 3.48
C ALA A 49 -34.05 10.17 4.06
N TYR A 50 -34.30 10.84 5.18
CA TYR A 50 -33.31 11.70 5.83
C TYR A 50 -32.24 10.87 6.56
N ASP A 51 -32.62 9.76 7.17
CA ASP A 51 -31.69 8.84 7.84
C ASP A 51 -30.69 8.26 6.83
N SER A 52 -31.17 7.79 5.68
CA SER A 52 -30.31 7.32 4.58
C SER A 52 -29.49 8.44 3.96
N ALA A 53 -30.04 9.64 3.79
CA ALA A 53 -29.30 10.81 3.30
C ALA A 53 -28.13 11.16 4.24
N ARG A 54 -28.33 11.21 5.56
CA ARG A 54 -27.23 11.46 6.52
C ARG A 54 -26.14 10.40 6.42
N SER A 55 -26.52 9.12 6.33
CA SER A 55 -25.54 8.04 6.15
C SER A 55 -24.75 8.18 4.85
N PHE A 56 -25.42 8.53 3.74
CA PHE A 56 -24.78 8.74 2.44
C PHE A 56 -23.85 9.95 2.45
N PHE A 57 -24.30 11.06 3.02
CA PHE A 57 -23.51 12.29 3.14
C PHE A 57 -22.23 12.06 3.96
N ALA A 58 -22.35 11.39 5.10
CA ALA A 58 -21.21 11.07 5.96
C ALA A 58 -20.23 10.06 5.32
N SER A 59 -20.73 9.08 4.56
CA SER A 59 -19.92 7.96 4.07
C SER A 59 -19.40 8.15 2.65
N VAL A 60 -20.00 9.05 1.86
CA VAL A 60 -19.67 9.26 0.44
C VAL A 60 -19.29 10.72 0.18
N LEU A 61 -20.19 11.67 0.48
CA LEU A 61 -19.95 13.08 0.12
C LEU A 61 -18.85 13.73 0.99
N LEU A 62 -18.76 13.37 2.27
CA LEU A 62 -17.72 13.89 3.16
C LEU A 62 -16.31 13.43 2.72
N PRO A 63 -16.04 12.13 2.48
CA PRO A 63 -14.77 11.70 1.91
C PRO A 63 -14.45 12.33 0.55
N LEU A 64 -15.43 12.49 -0.34
CA LEU A 64 -15.21 13.19 -1.62
C LEU A 64 -14.80 14.65 -1.44
N SER A 65 -15.47 15.38 -0.55
CA SER A 65 -15.13 16.77 -0.25
C SER A 65 -13.71 16.89 0.32
N LYS A 66 -13.33 15.96 1.20
CA LYS A 66 -11.95 15.85 1.72
C LYS A 66 -10.94 15.51 0.61
N GLY A 67 -11.30 14.63 -0.31
CA GLY A 67 -10.47 14.31 -1.47
C GLY A 67 -10.28 15.50 -2.42
N GLY A 68 -11.33 16.29 -2.64
CA GLY A 68 -11.25 17.52 -3.44
C GLY A 68 -10.34 18.57 -2.78
N GLN A 69 -10.46 18.74 -1.46
CA GLN A 69 -9.52 19.56 -0.68
C GLN A 69 -8.09 19.06 -0.84
N LEU A 70 -7.86 17.75 -0.67
CA LEU A 70 -6.55 17.12 -0.81
C LEU A 70 -5.97 17.39 -2.21
N TYR A 71 -6.75 17.22 -3.28
CA TYR A 71 -6.31 17.51 -4.64
C TYR A 71 -5.85 18.97 -4.79
N ALA A 72 -6.63 19.93 -4.30
CA ALA A 72 -6.29 21.35 -4.36
C ALA A 72 -5.01 21.68 -3.58
N GLU A 73 -4.84 21.09 -2.39
CA GLU A 73 -3.63 21.23 -1.57
C GLU A 73 -2.40 20.64 -2.27
N THR A 74 -2.51 19.40 -2.76
CA THR A 74 -1.42 18.71 -3.48
C THR A 74 -1.05 19.45 -4.75
N PHE A 75 -2.01 19.96 -5.51
CA PHE A 75 -1.74 20.72 -6.74
C PHE A 75 -1.05 22.05 -6.44
N SER A 76 -1.48 22.75 -5.38
CA SER A 76 -0.84 23.97 -4.90
C SER A 76 0.62 23.74 -4.49
N GLN A 77 0.93 22.60 -3.86
CA GLN A 77 2.32 22.24 -3.53
C GLN A 77 3.14 21.88 -4.77
N ALA A 78 2.59 21.07 -5.68
CA ALA A 78 3.28 20.64 -6.89
C ALA A 78 3.61 21.82 -7.82
N ILE A 79 2.66 22.74 -8.03
CA ILE A 79 2.88 23.90 -8.92
C ILE A 79 3.90 24.90 -8.34
N LYS A 80 4.03 24.99 -7.01
CA LYS A 80 5.07 25.81 -6.35
C LYS A 80 6.47 25.29 -6.60
N LYS A 81 6.63 23.96 -6.57
CA LYS A 81 7.92 23.31 -6.82
C LYS A 81 8.44 23.54 -8.23
N LEU A 82 7.58 23.75 -9.22
CA LEU A 82 8.01 23.95 -10.61
C LEU A 82 9.02 25.12 -10.75
N PRO A 83 8.70 26.39 -10.43
CA PRO A 83 9.70 27.46 -10.45
C PRO A 83 10.77 27.34 -9.36
N GLU A 84 10.45 26.85 -8.16
CA GLU A 84 11.40 26.77 -7.03
C GLU A 84 12.54 25.76 -7.27
N ASP A 85 12.19 24.56 -7.75
CA ASP A 85 13.16 23.51 -8.05
C ASP A 85 13.96 23.87 -9.31
N TYR A 86 13.36 24.54 -10.29
CA TYR A 86 14.10 25.08 -11.43
C TYR A 86 15.20 26.05 -10.98
N GLN A 87 14.85 27.00 -10.09
CA GLN A 87 15.83 27.97 -9.59
C GLN A 87 16.96 27.31 -8.78
N THR A 88 16.65 26.20 -8.11
CA THR A 88 17.62 25.43 -7.32
C THR A 88 18.50 24.54 -8.19
N MET A 89 17.93 23.92 -9.22
CA MET A 89 18.61 22.93 -10.07
C MET A 89 19.33 23.56 -11.26
N VAL A 90 18.79 24.63 -11.84
CA VAL A 90 19.21 25.16 -13.15
C VAL A 90 19.83 26.55 -13.02
N ASP A 91 19.00 27.58 -12.84
CA ASP A 91 19.43 28.98 -12.71
C ASP A 91 18.27 29.88 -12.23
N SER A 92 18.61 31.06 -11.76
CA SER A 92 17.73 32.19 -11.46
C SER A 92 17.15 32.92 -12.69
N LYS A 93 17.39 32.41 -13.91
CA LYS A 93 17.02 33.06 -15.18
C LYS A 93 16.25 32.12 -16.09
N SER A 94 15.47 32.68 -17.00
CA SER A 94 14.83 31.92 -18.08
C SER A 94 15.87 31.39 -19.06
N TRP A 95 15.73 30.12 -19.43
CA TRP A 95 16.59 29.47 -20.41
C TRP A 95 15.76 28.70 -21.43
N ARG A 96 16.25 28.74 -22.67
CA ARG A 96 15.74 27.97 -23.80
C ARG A 96 16.90 27.14 -24.30
N GLU A 97 16.66 25.85 -24.51
CA GLU A 97 17.69 24.90 -24.92
C GLU A 97 18.38 25.35 -26.23
N ASP A 98 17.59 25.82 -27.20
CA ASP A 98 18.13 26.30 -28.47
C ASP A 98 19.04 27.52 -28.29
N ASP A 99 18.65 28.47 -27.41
CA ASP A 99 19.45 29.67 -27.13
C ASP A 99 20.77 29.32 -26.41
N LEU A 100 20.76 28.29 -25.54
CA LEU A 100 21.95 27.77 -24.89
C LEU A 100 22.89 27.09 -25.89
N LEU A 101 22.36 26.25 -26.78
CA LEU A 101 23.14 25.59 -27.82
C LEU A 101 23.80 26.60 -28.77
N ASP A 102 23.08 27.65 -29.16
CA ASP A 102 23.64 28.70 -30.00
C ASP A 102 24.72 29.51 -29.28
N LYS A 103 24.55 29.81 -27.99
CA LYS A 103 25.60 30.45 -27.17
C LYS A 103 26.85 29.56 -27.07
N ILE A 104 26.70 28.26 -26.82
CA ILE A 104 27.82 27.32 -26.78
C ILE A 104 28.56 27.33 -28.13
N ARG A 105 27.83 27.27 -29.25
CA ARG A 105 28.43 27.31 -30.60
C ARG A 105 29.18 28.63 -30.86
N GLN A 106 28.64 29.77 -30.42
CA GLN A 106 29.31 31.07 -30.55
C GLN A 106 30.61 31.11 -29.74
N GLU A 107 30.60 30.60 -28.51
CA GLU A 107 31.81 30.49 -27.68
C GLU A 107 32.87 29.58 -28.33
N GLU A 108 32.46 28.45 -28.91
CA GLU A 108 33.35 27.55 -29.65
C GLU A 108 34.00 28.21 -30.86
N GLN A 109 33.23 28.96 -31.64
CA GLN A 109 33.73 29.71 -32.80
C GLN A 109 34.75 30.77 -32.38
N MET A 110 34.49 31.49 -31.28
CA MET A 110 35.41 32.52 -30.77
C MET A 110 36.70 31.90 -30.22
N ILE A 111 36.60 30.79 -29.48
CA ILE A 111 37.76 30.03 -29.00
C ILE A 111 38.63 29.60 -30.19
N ALA A 112 38.03 29.03 -31.24
CA ALA A 112 38.76 28.59 -32.44
C ALA A 112 39.47 29.76 -33.13
N TYR A 113 38.78 30.89 -33.32
CA TYR A 113 39.36 32.11 -33.90
C TYR A 113 40.55 32.63 -33.06
N LEU A 114 40.40 32.73 -31.75
CA LEU A 114 41.48 33.23 -30.87
C LEU A 114 42.69 32.28 -30.86
N TYR A 115 42.49 30.97 -31.01
CA TYR A 115 43.58 30.02 -31.20
C TYR A 115 44.34 30.26 -32.51
N GLU A 116 43.64 30.55 -33.61
CA GLU A 116 44.25 30.89 -34.91
C GLU A 116 45.05 32.20 -34.83
N VAL A 117 44.51 33.21 -34.14
CA VAL A 117 45.23 34.46 -33.84
C VAL A 117 46.51 34.19 -33.03
N ASN A 118 46.46 33.31 -32.03
CA ASN A 118 47.64 32.91 -31.25
C ASN A 118 48.72 32.22 -32.09
N GLN A 119 48.33 31.42 -33.09
CA GLN A 119 49.27 30.84 -34.05
C GLN A 119 49.93 31.95 -34.89
N SER A 120 49.13 32.90 -35.38
CA SER A 120 49.62 34.04 -36.18
C SER A 120 50.61 34.93 -35.40
N PHE A 121 50.35 35.18 -34.11
CA PHE A 121 51.31 35.89 -33.25
C PHE A 121 52.64 35.15 -33.11
N SER A 122 52.59 33.81 -33.07
CA SER A 122 53.79 32.98 -32.98
C SER A 122 54.59 32.97 -34.29
N THR A 123 53.92 33.09 -35.45
CA THR A 123 54.60 33.20 -36.75
C THR A 123 55.23 34.57 -37.00
N LEU A 124 54.68 35.64 -36.40
CA LEU A 124 55.10 37.03 -36.63
C LEU A 124 56.08 37.56 -35.55
N SER A 125 56.52 36.72 -34.59
CA SER A 125 57.40 37.13 -33.47
C SER A 125 56.90 38.37 -32.71
N LEU A 126 55.57 38.49 -32.54
CA LEU A 126 54.94 39.62 -31.86
C LEU A 126 55.09 39.53 -30.32
N ASP A 127 54.96 40.69 -29.66
CA ASP A 127 55.21 40.90 -28.22
C ASP A 127 54.45 39.92 -27.29
N SER A 128 55.11 39.50 -26.20
CA SER A 128 54.61 38.49 -25.26
C SER A 128 53.33 38.92 -24.54
N GLU A 129 53.13 40.23 -24.35
CA GLU A 129 51.95 40.81 -23.73
C GLU A 129 50.67 40.56 -24.55
N LYS A 130 50.72 40.72 -25.88
CA LYS A 130 49.56 40.47 -26.76
C LYS A 130 49.12 39.00 -26.75
N LYS A 131 50.10 38.09 -26.71
CA LYS A 131 49.86 36.65 -26.60
C LYS A 131 49.26 36.28 -25.23
N GLY A 132 49.73 36.94 -24.17
CA GLY A 132 49.15 36.83 -22.83
C GLY A 132 47.68 37.25 -22.81
N ASN A 133 47.38 38.46 -23.29
CA ASN A 133 46.01 39.00 -23.34
C ASN A 133 45.05 38.10 -24.14
N ASN A 134 45.49 37.59 -25.29
CA ASN A 134 44.69 36.69 -26.11
C ASN A 134 44.45 35.33 -25.43
N THR A 135 45.41 34.85 -24.64
CA THR A 135 45.25 33.62 -23.84
C THR A 135 44.22 33.82 -22.73
N GLU A 136 44.17 34.98 -22.09
CA GLU A 136 43.12 35.28 -21.09
C GLU A 136 41.72 35.34 -21.73
N LEU A 137 41.59 35.89 -22.95
CA LEU A 137 40.32 35.87 -23.69
C LEU A 137 39.86 34.43 -23.98
N ILE A 138 40.77 33.55 -24.43
CA ILE A 138 40.45 32.13 -24.64
C ILE A 138 39.94 31.50 -23.34
N ARG A 139 40.60 31.75 -22.21
CA ARG A 139 40.15 31.24 -20.90
C ARG A 139 38.77 31.76 -20.54
N GLY A 140 38.48 33.03 -20.80
CA GLY A 140 37.16 33.64 -20.59
C GLY A 140 36.06 32.96 -21.39
N HIS A 141 36.25 32.79 -22.70
CA HIS A 141 35.29 32.10 -23.56
C HIS A 141 35.14 30.62 -23.19
N GLN A 142 36.23 29.94 -22.80
CA GLN A 142 36.16 28.57 -22.26
C GLN A 142 35.36 28.49 -20.96
N ALA A 143 35.49 29.48 -20.07
CA ALA A 143 34.71 29.54 -18.85
C ALA A 143 33.21 29.76 -19.15
N ASN A 144 32.88 30.71 -20.04
CA ASN A 144 31.50 30.95 -20.48
C ASN A 144 30.87 29.69 -21.10
N LYS A 145 31.60 29.03 -22.01
CA LYS A 145 31.16 27.78 -22.63
C LYS A 145 30.80 26.74 -21.56
N ARG A 146 31.68 26.51 -20.59
CA ARG A 146 31.43 25.55 -19.49
C ARG A 146 30.20 25.92 -18.66
N VAL A 147 29.96 27.21 -18.42
CA VAL A 147 28.75 27.69 -17.72
C VAL A 147 27.50 27.33 -18.53
N TYR A 148 27.45 27.64 -19.83
CA TYR A 148 26.30 27.31 -20.68
C TYR A 148 26.08 25.80 -20.82
N GLU A 149 27.14 25.01 -20.94
CA GLU A 149 27.06 23.54 -20.96
C GLU A 149 26.49 22.97 -19.65
N THR A 150 26.87 23.57 -18.51
CA THR A 150 26.35 23.17 -17.19
C THR A 150 24.86 23.49 -17.09
N ILE A 151 24.45 24.71 -17.44
CA ILE A 151 23.04 25.12 -17.43
C ILE A 151 22.21 24.23 -18.36
N LEU A 152 22.71 23.91 -19.57
CA LEU A 152 22.01 23.04 -20.51
C LEU A 152 21.80 21.62 -19.94
N ARG A 153 22.84 21.05 -19.32
CA ARG A 153 22.75 19.73 -18.67
C ARG A 153 21.74 19.77 -17.53
N ASP A 154 21.78 20.82 -16.73
CA ASP A 154 20.92 20.95 -15.56
C ASP A 154 19.47 21.20 -15.98
N LEU A 155 19.23 21.98 -17.05
CA LEU A 155 17.91 22.17 -17.68
C LEU A 155 17.31 20.84 -18.15
N ARG A 156 18.10 20.00 -18.83
CA ARG A 156 17.66 18.66 -19.27
C ARG A 156 17.37 17.72 -18.09
N THR A 157 18.14 17.85 -17.01
CA THR A 157 17.92 17.08 -15.78
C THR A 157 16.63 17.52 -15.10
N TYR A 158 16.40 18.83 -15.02
CA TYR A 158 15.17 19.41 -14.49
C TYR A 158 13.93 19.01 -15.31
N ASP A 159 14.01 19.03 -16.65
CA ASP A 159 12.91 18.59 -17.53
C ASP A 159 12.47 17.14 -17.19
N SER A 160 13.45 16.23 -17.11
CA SER A 160 13.20 14.83 -16.74
C SER A 160 12.64 14.67 -15.32
N TYR A 161 13.05 15.52 -14.37
CA TYR A 161 12.56 15.52 -12.99
C TYR A 161 11.13 16.10 -12.88
N SER A 162 10.88 17.22 -13.55
CA SER A 162 9.67 18.03 -13.40
C SER A 162 8.39 17.32 -13.84
N GLY A 163 8.51 16.36 -14.77
CA GLY A 163 7.39 15.51 -15.19
C GLY A 163 6.78 14.69 -14.05
N GLY A 164 7.56 14.35 -13.02
CA GLY A 164 7.09 13.57 -11.87
C GLY A 164 6.49 14.41 -10.72
N LEU A 165 6.47 15.74 -10.81
CA LEU A 165 6.00 16.62 -9.74
C LEU A 165 4.50 16.45 -9.44
N PHE A 166 3.74 15.94 -10.41
CA PHE A 166 2.28 15.85 -10.35
C PHE A 166 1.76 14.40 -10.21
N ASP A 167 2.64 13.40 -10.08
CA ASP A 167 2.28 11.96 -10.00
C ASP A 167 1.28 11.65 -8.87
N ASP A 168 1.37 12.35 -7.73
CA ASP A 168 0.46 12.16 -6.59
C ASP A 168 -0.99 12.60 -6.95
N LEU A 169 -1.16 13.55 -7.88
CA LEU A 169 -2.49 14.02 -8.31
C LEU A 169 -3.21 12.98 -9.16
N ASP A 170 -2.50 12.26 -10.03
CA ASP A 170 -3.10 11.20 -10.85
C ASP A 170 -3.74 10.12 -9.96
N SER A 171 -3.06 9.78 -8.86
CA SER A 171 -3.57 8.79 -7.89
C SER A 171 -4.82 9.30 -7.17
N ILE A 172 -4.86 10.58 -6.79
CA ILE A 172 -6.03 11.21 -6.15
C ILE A 172 -7.19 11.31 -7.15
N ASP A 173 -6.93 11.70 -8.40
CA ASP A 173 -7.93 11.87 -9.46
C ASP A 173 -8.66 10.55 -9.77
N VAL A 174 -7.93 9.43 -9.82
CA VAL A 174 -8.55 8.11 -9.98
C VAL A 174 -9.54 7.81 -8.86
N GLN A 175 -9.22 8.11 -7.59
CA GLN A 175 -10.15 7.85 -6.49
C GLN A 175 -11.33 8.82 -6.48
N LEU A 176 -11.10 10.10 -6.80
CA LEU A 176 -12.17 11.08 -6.93
C LEU A 176 -13.15 10.69 -8.03
N SER A 177 -12.64 10.29 -9.20
CA SER A 177 -13.45 9.83 -10.33
C SER A 177 -14.29 8.61 -9.97
N ARG A 178 -13.72 7.64 -9.24
CA ARG A 178 -14.46 6.47 -8.72
C ARG A 178 -15.58 6.89 -7.76
N GLY A 179 -15.29 7.74 -6.79
CA GLY A 179 -16.28 8.20 -5.83
C GLY A 179 -17.40 9.03 -6.47
N LEU A 180 -17.07 9.90 -7.44
CA LEU A 180 -18.04 10.70 -8.19
C LEU A 180 -18.97 9.81 -9.02
N ALA A 181 -18.45 8.78 -9.70
CA ALA A 181 -19.27 7.84 -10.46
C ALA A 181 -20.30 7.12 -9.58
N GLN A 182 -19.99 6.84 -8.32
CA GLN A 182 -20.92 6.21 -7.38
C GLN A 182 -22.10 7.12 -6.98
N ILE A 183 -21.98 8.44 -7.13
CA ILE A 183 -23.08 9.38 -6.84
C ILE A 183 -24.21 9.22 -7.85
N GLU A 184 -23.90 8.91 -9.11
CA GLU A 184 -24.88 8.87 -10.20
C GLU A 184 -26.01 7.85 -9.96
N THR A 185 -25.73 6.77 -9.21
CA THR A 185 -26.69 5.70 -8.90
C THR A 185 -27.10 5.67 -7.43
N SER A 186 -26.84 6.75 -6.68
CA SER A 186 -27.02 6.79 -5.22
C SER A 186 -28.48 6.85 -4.75
N TRP A 187 -29.41 7.35 -5.57
CA TRP A 187 -30.82 7.48 -5.18
C TRP A 187 -31.66 6.30 -5.67
N ASP A 188 -32.36 5.62 -4.77
CA ASP A 188 -33.37 4.64 -5.14
C ASP A 188 -34.77 5.27 -5.09
N ALA A 189 -35.29 5.58 -6.28
CA ALA A 189 -36.62 6.17 -6.42
C ALA A 189 -37.77 5.24 -6.00
N LYS A 190 -37.57 3.92 -5.97
CA LYS A 190 -38.61 2.95 -5.56
C LYS A 190 -38.76 2.93 -4.06
N THR A 191 -37.64 2.96 -3.34
CA THR A 191 -37.62 2.90 -1.87
C THR A 191 -37.57 4.28 -1.22
N GLY A 192 -37.30 5.35 -1.99
CA GLY A 192 -37.25 6.72 -1.50
C GLY A 192 -36.07 6.98 -0.55
N VAL A 193 -34.95 6.25 -0.72
CA VAL A 193 -33.78 6.33 0.15
C VAL A 193 -32.49 6.38 -0.66
N PHE A 194 -31.44 6.93 -0.04
CA PHE A 194 -30.09 6.86 -0.59
C PHE A 194 -29.46 5.49 -0.32
N LYS A 195 -28.66 5.02 -1.27
CA LYS A 195 -27.86 3.80 -1.18
C LYS A 195 -26.40 4.18 -0.96
N VAL A 196 -25.83 3.66 0.11
CA VAL A 196 -24.38 3.69 0.30
C VAL A 196 -23.78 2.55 -0.55
N PRO A 197 -22.82 2.84 -1.44
CA PRO A 197 -22.09 1.82 -2.20
C PRO A 197 -21.40 0.82 -1.26
N SER A 198 -21.36 -0.45 -1.65
CA SER A 198 -20.66 -1.49 -0.88
C SER A 198 -19.14 -1.37 -0.97
N ASP A 199 -18.60 -0.87 -2.09
CA ASP A 199 -17.18 -0.58 -2.26
C ASP A 199 -16.89 0.90 -1.97
N LEU A 200 -16.28 1.16 -0.81
CA LEU A 200 -15.78 2.48 -0.41
C LEU A 200 -14.25 2.53 -0.32
N THR A 201 -13.55 1.58 -0.95
CA THR A 201 -12.08 1.52 -0.86
C THR A 201 -11.42 2.79 -1.40
N TRP A 202 -12.03 3.47 -2.38
CA TRP A 202 -11.54 4.77 -2.88
C TRP A 202 -11.47 5.84 -1.77
N ALA A 203 -12.41 5.82 -0.81
CA ALA A 203 -12.40 6.75 0.31
C ALA A 203 -11.25 6.45 1.27
N ASN A 204 -10.95 5.15 1.50
CA ASN A 204 -9.81 4.73 2.32
C ASN A 204 -8.49 5.20 1.69
N TYR A 205 -8.35 5.12 0.36
CA TYR A 205 -7.19 5.65 -0.35
C TYR A 205 -7.06 7.17 -0.23
N LEU A 206 -8.15 7.93 -0.39
CA LEU A 206 -8.11 9.39 -0.19
C LEU A 206 -7.67 9.76 1.23
N THR A 207 -8.18 9.04 2.25
CA THR A 207 -7.72 9.21 3.62
C THR A 207 -6.23 8.87 3.77
N ALA A 208 -5.78 7.75 3.21
CA ALA A 208 -4.38 7.36 3.23
C ALA A 208 -3.46 8.39 2.55
N TYR A 209 -3.88 8.96 1.41
CA TYR A 209 -3.14 10.02 0.73
C TYR A 209 -3.07 11.30 1.57
N SER A 210 -4.18 11.69 2.20
CA SER A 210 -4.23 12.84 3.11
C SER A 210 -3.30 12.66 4.31
N ASP A 211 -3.38 11.52 4.99
CA ASP A 211 -2.64 11.27 6.23
C ASP A 211 -1.13 11.05 5.99
N THR A 212 -0.74 10.75 4.75
CA THR A 212 0.66 10.51 4.37
C THR A 212 1.29 11.66 3.59
N LYS A 213 0.55 12.73 3.24
CA LYS A 213 1.03 13.80 2.36
C LYS A 213 2.29 14.51 2.89
N ASP A 214 2.37 14.69 4.20
CA ASP A 214 3.47 15.40 4.87
C ASP A 214 4.60 14.47 5.37
N LEU A 215 4.46 13.15 5.16
CA LEU A 215 5.47 12.19 5.58
C LEU A 215 6.66 12.20 4.62
N LYS A 216 7.87 12.25 5.19
CA LYS A 216 9.13 12.17 4.45
C LYS A 216 9.51 10.72 4.16
N LEU A 217 8.77 10.10 3.25
CA LEU A 217 9.01 8.74 2.79
C LEU A 217 9.40 8.74 1.31
N SER A 218 10.17 7.75 0.88
CA SER A 218 10.33 7.50 -0.56
C SER A 218 9.00 7.11 -1.19
N ARG A 219 8.89 7.22 -2.52
CA ARG A 219 7.67 6.86 -3.27
C ARG A 219 7.20 5.43 -2.96
N GLN A 220 8.14 4.48 -2.90
CA GLN A 220 7.84 3.08 -2.62
C GLN A 220 7.36 2.85 -1.18
N GLU A 221 8.00 3.50 -0.21
CA GLU A 221 7.60 3.42 1.20
C GLU A 221 6.22 4.05 1.42
N LYS A 222 5.96 5.19 0.77
CA LYS A 222 4.65 5.87 0.82
C LYS A 222 3.57 4.97 0.21
N ALA A 223 3.82 4.36 -0.95
CA ALA A 223 2.89 3.42 -1.58
C ALA A 223 2.60 2.19 -0.70
N PHE A 224 3.62 1.64 -0.04
CA PHE A 224 3.45 0.55 0.92
C PHE A 224 2.55 0.96 2.10
N VAL A 225 2.86 2.07 2.78
CA VAL A 225 2.08 2.59 3.92
C VAL A 225 0.63 2.85 3.51
N GLN A 226 0.42 3.51 2.38
CA GLN A 226 -0.92 3.80 1.86
C GLN A 226 -1.72 2.53 1.54
N THR A 227 -1.06 1.50 1.02
CA THR A 227 -1.69 0.20 0.75
C THR A 227 -2.09 -0.49 2.06
N MET A 228 -1.21 -0.48 3.08
CA MET A 228 -1.53 -1.03 4.40
C MET A 228 -2.76 -0.35 5.00
N MET A 229 -2.89 0.96 4.82
CA MET A 229 -4.04 1.72 5.29
C MET A 229 -5.31 1.42 4.50
N ALA A 230 -5.24 1.45 3.17
CA ALA A 230 -6.42 1.38 2.32
C ALA A 230 -7.02 -0.03 2.19
N GLU A 231 -6.17 -1.07 2.17
CA GLU A 231 -6.58 -2.45 1.86
C GLU A 231 -6.80 -3.31 3.11
N TYR A 232 -6.29 -2.88 4.27
CA TYR A 232 -6.43 -3.59 5.54
C TYR A 232 -7.03 -2.74 6.66
N GLY A 233 -7.25 -1.44 6.40
CA GLY A 233 -7.85 -0.51 7.35
C GLY A 233 -6.91 -0.05 8.47
N PHE A 234 -5.60 -0.30 8.37
CA PHE A 234 -4.62 0.19 9.35
C PHE A 234 -4.60 1.72 9.42
N ASP A 235 -4.37 2.28 10.60
CA ASP A 235 -4.06 3.70 10.70
C ASP A 235 -2.61 3.96 10.27
N VAL A 236 -2.29 5.24 10.04
CA VAL A 236 -0.96 5.65 9.57
C VAL A 236 0.15 5.23 10.54
N GLU A 237 -0.14 5.17 11.83
CA GLU A 237 0.82 4.74 12.85
C GLU A 237 1.14 3.24 12.73
N THR A 238 0.13 2.38 12.67
CA THR A 238 0.31 0.94 12.51
C THR A 238 0.98 0.61 11.17
N ALA A 239 0.62 1.32 10.10
CA ALA A 239 1.26 1.16 8.79
C ALA A 239 2.75 1.59 8.80
N GLN A 240 3.11 2.65 9.53
CA GLN A 240 4.52 3.03 9.73
C GLN A 240 5.28 2.04 10.62
N GLN A 241 4.63 1.41 11.60
CA GLN A 241 5.23 0.34 12.39
C GLN A 241 5.58 -0.86 11.50
N LEU A 242 4.69 -1.26 10.58
CA LEU A 242 4.97 -2.30 9.58
C LEU A 242 6.15 -1.91 8.68
N LEU A 243 6.19 -0.67 8.21
CA LEU A 243 7.33 -0.17 7.44
C LEU A 243 8.64 -0.23 8.24
N THR A 244 8.59 0.08 9.54
CA THR A 244 9.76 0.00 10.43
C THR A 244 10.27 -1.44 10.55
N ILE A 245 9.37 -2.42 10.70
CA ILE A 245 9.73 -3.85 10.70
C ILE A 245 10.45 -4.22 9.40
N LYS A 246 9.93 -3.80 8.25
CA LYS A 246 10.56 -4.04 6.94
C LYS A 246 11.96 -3.42 6.85
N GLN A 247 12.11 -2.15 7.21
CA GLN A 247 13.41 -1.48 7.23
C GLN A 247 14.39 -2.13 8.22
N GLY A 248 13.89 -2.65 9.35
CA GLY A 248 14.67 -3.43 10.31
C GLY A 248 15.21 -4.72 9.70
N ILE A 249 14.40 -5.41 8.91
CA ILE A 249 14.79 -6.63 8.18
C ILE A 249 15.85 -6.29 7.14
N ASP A 250 15.68 -5.21 6.37
CA ASP A 250 16.70 -4.75 5.41
C ASP A 250 18.05 -4.46 6.07
N LYS A 251 18.03 -3.81 7.24
CA LYS A 251 19.25 -3.53 8.04
C LYS A 251 19.88 -4.79 8.62
N LYS A 252 19.07 -5.75 9.09
CA LYS A 252 19.54 -6.99 9.70
C LYS A 252 20.10 -7.97 8.67
N PHE A 253 19.56 -7.95 7.45
CA PHE A 253 19.91 -8.88 6.36
C PHE A 253 20.38 -8.16 5.07
N PRO A 254 21.43 -7.32 5.15
CA PRO A 254 21.82 -6.42 4.05
C PRO A 254 22.37 -7.16 2.83
N THR A 255 22.89 -8.38 3.01
CA THR A 255 23.48 -9.20 1.93
C THR A 255 22.53 -10.30 1.42
N SER A 256 21.34 -10.42 2.01
CA SER A 256 20.35 -11.43 1.58
C SER A 256 19.62 -11.00 0.31
N SER A 257 18.95 -11.94 -0.36
CA SER A 257 18.08 -11.62 -1.50
C SER A 257 16.85 -10.83 -1.03
N GLN A 258 16.23 -10.09 -1.95
CA GLN A 258 14.96 -9.41 -1.67
C GLN A 258 13.86 -10.41 -1.31
N GLU A 259 13.78 -11.54 -2.03
CA GLU A 259 12.82 -12.62 -1.77
C GLU A 259 12.95 -13.16 -0.34
N PHE A 260 14.17 -13.35 0.16
CA PHE A 260 14.38 -13.79 1.55
C PHE A 260 13.88 -12.75 2.55
N ARG A 261 14.17 -11.46 2.31
CA ARG A 261 13.70 -10.39 3.21
C ARG A 261 12.17 -10.24 3.19
N ASP A 262 11.56 -10.40 2.02
CA ASP A 262 10.11 -10.40 1.86
C ASP A 262 9.48 -11.59 2.59
N TYR A 263 10.03 -12.80 2.44
CA TYR A 263 9.63 -13.98 3.23
C TYR A 263 9.75 -13.74 4.74
N ILE A 264 10.87 -13.18 5.22
CA ILE A 264 11.05 -12.90 6.65
C ILE A 264 10.01 -11.89 7.14
N PHE A 265 9.72 -10.84 6.37
CA PHE A 265 8.68 -9.87 6.71
C PHE A 265 7.33 -10.56 6.89
N LEU A 266 6.88 -11.29 5.88
CA LEU A 266 5.60 -12.02 5.87
C LEU A 266 5.51 -13.03 7.02
N ARG A 267 6.59 -13.78 7.26
CA ARG A 267 6.66 -14.77 8.34
C ARG A 267 6.59 -14.14 9.72
N VAL A 268 7.27 -13.01 9.92
CA VAL A 268 7.31 -12.27 11.18
C VAL A 268 5.93 -11.66 11.50
N VAL A 269 5.28 -11.00 10.54
CA VAL A 269 3.95 -10.42 10.80
C VAL A 269 2.87 -11.49 10.93
N GLY A 270 2.93 -12.57 10.12
CA GLY A 270 2.03 -13.72 10.24
C GLY A 270 2.15 -14.46 11.58
N ALA A 271 3.33 -14.42 12.22
CA ALA A 271 3.55 -15.00 13.55
C ALA A 271 2.72 -14.34 14.67
N ALA A 272 2.08 -13.20 14.42
CA ALA A 272 1.20 -12.57 15.40
C ALA A 272 -0.03 -13.43 15.75
N ASN A 273 -0.50 -14.23 14.78
CA ASN A 273 -1.67 -15.11 14.88
C ASN A 273 -1.34 -16.58 14.58
N TYR A 274 -0.30 -16.83 13.79
CA TYR A 274 0.08 -18.18 13.34
C TYR A 274 1.48 -18.54 13.85
N ASP A 275 1.52 -18.95 15.12
CA ASP A 275 2.74 -19.34 15.83
C ASP A 275 2.74 -20.82 16.26
N GLY A 276 3.77 -21.20 17.03
CA GLY A 276 3.91 -22.55 17.57
C GLY A 276 4.49 -23.57 16.59
N PHE A 277 4.62 -24.82 17.07
CA PHE A 277 5.32 -25.89 16.35
C PHE A 277 4.72 -26.15 14.96
N LYS A 278 3.39 -26.25 14.85
CA LYS A 278 2.71 -26.50 13.57
C LYS A 278 3.10 -25.47 12.50
N TRP A 279 3.05 -24.19 12.83
CA TRP A 279 3.37 -23.13 11.86
C TRP A 279 4.87 -22.92 11.64
N ASN A 280 5.72 -23.31 12.59
CA ASN A 280 7.17 -23.37 12.36
C ASN A 280 7.54 -24.45 11.34
N GLU A 281 6.84 -25.58 11.34
CA GLU A 281 7.04 -26.64 10.35
C GLU A 281 6.46 -26.27 8.98
N THR A 282 5.29 -25.62 8.96
CA THR A 282 4.60 -25.22 7.72
C THR A 282 5.24 -23.99 7.06
N ALA A 283 5.36 -22.88 7.79
CA ALA A 283 5.83 -21.61 7.25
C ALA A 283 7.34 -21.36 7.46
N GLY A 284 8.05 -22.32 8.09
CA GLY A 284 9.45 -22.17 8.47
C GLY A 284 9.62 -21.52 9.85
N GLY A 285 10.59 -22.02 10.62
CA GLY A 285 10.88 -21.49 11.96
C GLY A 285 11.60 -20.14 11.91
N LEU A 286 11.25 -19.23 12.82
CA LEU A 286 11.96 -17.95 12.99
C LEU A 286 13.24 -18.07 13.84
N TRP A 287 13.42 -19.18 14.55
CA TRP A 287 14.53 -19.41 15.48
C TRP A 287 15.94 -19.37 14.84
N PRO A 288 16.15 -19.68 13.54
CA PRO A 288 17.47 -19.50 12.92
C PRO A 288 17.87 -18.02 12.79
N TYR A 289 16.88 -17.13 12.74
CA TYR A 289 17.05 -15.72 12.40
C TYR A 289 16.96 -14.80 13.64
N PHE A 290 16.12 -15.19 14.61
CA PHE A 290 15.84 -14.44 15.83
C PHE A 290 15.92 -15.36 17.04
N TYR A 291 17.01 -15.29 17.79
CA TYR A 291 17.23 -16.16 18.94
C TYR A 291 17.93 -15.45 20.09
N ASN A 292 17.63 -15.90 21.30
CA ASN A 292 18.45 -15.67 22.48
C ASN A 292 19.45 -16.81 22.61
N GLU A 293 20.71 -16.50 22.92
CA GLU A 293 21.78 -17.47 23.09
C GLU A 293 22.22 -17.50 24.56
N PHE A 294 22.25 -18.67 25.18
CA PHE A 294 22.71 -18.85 26.56
C PHE A 294 23.65 -20.05 26.69
N VAL A 295 24.57 -19.99 27.65
CA VAL A 295 25.50 -21.08 27.95
C VAL A 295 24.73 -22.17 28.68
N SER A 296 24.58 -23.32 28.04
CA SER A 296 23.89 -24.49 28.62
C SER A 296 24.80 -25.35 29.48
N ASP A 297 26.09 -25.34 29.17
CA ASP A 297 27.11 -26.06 29.91
C ASP A 297 28.31 -25.12 30.16
N PRO A 298 28.48 -24.66 31.40
CA PRO A 298 29.58 -23.78 31.78
C PRO A 298 30.98 -24.41 31.62
N GLN A 299 31.08 -25.74 31.60
CA GLN A 299 32.36 -26.45 31.52
C GLN A 299 32.83 -26.63 30.08
N THR A 300 31.91 -26.89 29.15
CA THR A 300 32.22 -27.08 27.72
C THR A 300 32.04 -25.81 26.90
N GLY A 301 31.39 -24.78 27.45
CA GLY A 301 31.04 -23.55 26.73
C GLY A 301 29.92 -23.75 25.72
N GLN A 302 29.22 -24.90 25.76
CA GLN A 302 28.11 -25.20 24.86
C GLN A 302 27.00 -24.17 25.02
N LYS A 303 26.43 -23.73 23.90
CA LYS A 303 25.36 -22.73 23.85
C LYS A 303 24.10 -23.30 23.26
N TRP A 304 22.96 -22.91 23.82
CA TRP A 304 21.64 -23.22 23.29
C TRP A 304 20.96 -21.95 22.78
N ARG A 305 20.12 -22.14 21.77
CA ARG A 305 19.34 -21.06 21.15
C ARG A 305 17.86 -21.29 21.43
N THR A 306 17.17 -20.24 21.85
CA THR A 306 15.71 -20.22 21.97
C THR A 306 15.15 -19.12 21.10
N LEU A 307 14.01 -19.39 20.45
CA LEU A 307 13.29 -18.39 19.66
C LEU A 307 12.93 -17.19 20.54
N LYS A 308 13.24 -15.99 20.05
CA LYS A 308 12.78 -14.76 20.70
C LYS A 308 11.25 -14.66 20.62
N PRO A 309 10.58 -14.23 21.70
CA PRO A 309 9.17 -13.82 21.64
C PRO A 309 8.94 -12.78 20.54
N ILE A 310 7.76 -12.79 19.92
CA ILE A 310 7.46 -11.89 18.80
C ILE A 310 7.64 -10.40 19.14
N LEU A 311 7.32 -10.00 20.36
CA LEU A 311 7.55 -8.63 20.85
C LEU A 311 9.04 -8.27 20.91
N GLU A 312 9.92 -9.21 21.24
CA GLU A 312 11.37 -9.00 21.20
C GLU A 312 11.90 -8.95 19.76
N ILE A 313 11.29 -9.72 18.85
CA ILE A 313 11.61 -9.66 17.41
C ILE A 313 11.27 -8.29 16.86
N PHE A 314 10.06 -7.78 17.13
CA PHE A 314 9.66 -6.43 16.73
C PHE A 314 10.60 -5.35 17.27
N GLN A 315 11.07 -5.51 18.51
CA GLN A 315 12.05 -4.59 19.10
C GLN A 315 13.41 -4.66 18.42
N GLU A 316 13.91 -5.87 18.14
CA GLU A 316 15.15 -6.08 17.41
C GLU A 316 15.10 -5.50 15.99
N LEU A 317 13.91 -5.50 15.38
CA LEU A 317 13.65 -4.91 14.07
C LEU A 317 13.37 -3.39 14.11
N GLY A 318 13.50 -2.75 15.28
CA GLY A 318 13.57 -1.30 15.41
C GLY A 318 12.38 -0.63 16.09
N LEU A 319 11.37 -1.39 16.53
CA LEU A 319 10.29 -0.82 17.34
C LEU A 319 10.73 -0.63 18.80
N LYS A 320 10.17 0.37 19.47
CA LYS A 320 10.24 0.46 20.94
C LYS A 320 9.25 -0.52 21.54
N GLU A 321 9.45 -0.92 22.81
CA GLU A 321 8.59 -1.89 23.50
C GLU A 321 7.09 -1.54 23.41
N GLU A 322 6.73 -0.28 23.67
CA GLU A 322 5.34 0.20 23.59
C GLU A 322 4.76 0.00 22.18
N LYS A 323 5.50 0.43 21.15
CA LYS A 323 5.07 0.30 19.75
C LYS A 323 5.06 -1.14 19.24
N ALA A 324 5.93 -2.01 19.78
CA ALA A 324 5.87 -3.43 19.52
C ALA A 324 4.59 -4.07 20.08
N LYS A 325 4.15 -3.68 21.29
CA LYS A 325 2.88 -4.14 21.89
C LYS A 325 1.68 -3.65 21.09
N GLU A 326 1.67 -2.38 20.71
CA GLU A 326 0.62 -1.81 19.86
C GLU A 326 0.52 -2.52 18.51
N LEU A 327 1.64 -2.73 17.80
CA LEU A 327 1.64 -3.44 16.52
C LEU A 327 1.11 -4.87 16.68
N TYR A 328 1.62 -5.61 17.67
CA TYR A 328 1.19 -6.98 17.94
C TYR A 328 -0.31 -7.07 18.22
N TYR A 329 -0.84 -6.13 19.01
CA TYR A 329 -2.27 -6.04 19.29
C TYR A 329 -3.08 -5.71 18.04
N ASN A 330 -2.66 -4.73 17.23
CA ASN A 330 -3.41 -4.31 16.04
C ASN A 330 -3.40 -5.36 14.94
N LEU A 331 -2.32 -6.14 14.77
CA LEU A 331 -2.29 -7.28 13.85
C LEU A 331 -3.37 -8.31 14.22
N ARG A 332 -3.43 -8.69 15.51
CA ARG A 332 -4.42 -9.65 16.00
C ARG A 332 -5.85 -9.11 15.96
N LEU A 333 -6.00 -7.81 16.20
CA LEU A 333 -7.30 -7.14 16.14
C LEU A 333 -7.79 -7.06 14.68
N GLN A 334 -6.92 -6.74 13.72
CA GLN A 334 -7.26 -6.72 12.30
C GLN A 334 -7.66 -8.12 11.82
N HIS A 335 -6.88 -9.16 12.15
CA HIS A 335 -7.25 -10.56 11.92
C HIS A 335 -8.66 -10.89 12.44
N THR A 336 -8.99 -10.45 13.65
CA THR A 336 -10.29 -10.78 14.28
C THR A 336 -11.46 -10.02 13.66
N LEU A 337 -11.22 -8.80 13.15
CA LEU A 337 -12.26 -7.89 12.71
C LEU A 337 -12.35 -7.75 11.18
N ALA A 338 -11.42 -8.35 10.42
CA ALA A 338 -11.32 -8.21 8.98
C ALA A 338 -12.62 -8.62 8.27
N GLY A 339 -13.21 -9.76 8.63
CA GLY A 339 -14.49 -10.26 8.09
C GLY A 339 -15.73 -9.62 8.72
N GLY A 340 -15.57 -8.65 9.62
CA GLY A 340 -16.65 -8.04 10.38
C GLY A 340 -16.65 -8.45 11.86
N GLY A 341 -17.64 -7.94 12.60
CA GLY A 341 -17.71 -8.19 14.03
C GLY A 341 -18.83 -7.41 14.73
N ASN A 342 -18.92 -7.57 16.05
CA ASN A 342 -19.89 -6.85 16.86
C ASN A 342 -19.29 -5.55 17.41
N SER A 343 -20.09 -4.49 17.42
CA SER A 343 -19.75 -3.25 18.12
C SER A 343 -19.52 -3.50 19.61
N SER A 344 -18.81 -2.60 20.26
CA SER A 344 -18.53 -2.63 21.70
C SER A 344 -19.80 -2.80 22.53
N THR A 345 -20.88 -2.09 22.16
CA THR A 345 -22.19 -2.12 22.82
C THR A 345 -22.87 -3.47 22.65
N LYS A 346 -22.86 -4.03 21.43
CA LYS A 346 -23.42 -5.36 21.16
C LYS A 346 -22.59 -6.47 21.82
N MET A 347 -21.27 -6.36 21.77
CA MET A 347 -20.37 -7.31 22.43
C MET A 347 -20.58 -7.32 23.96
N ARG A 348 -20.82 -6.16 24.57
CA ARG A 348 -21.12 -6.02 26.00
C ARG A 348 -22.42 -6.70 26.42
N THR A 349 -23.44 -6.64 25.57
CA THR A 349 -24.77 -7.19 25.83
C THR A 349 -24.83 -8.68 25.51
N ASP A 350 -24.42 -9.08 24.32
CA ASP A 350 -24.53 -10.46 23.83
C ASP A 350 -23.43 -11.37 24.40
N THR A 351 -22.22 -10.83 24.59
CA THR A 351 -21.02 -11.61 24.95
C THR A 351 -20.14 -10.92 26.00
N PRO A 352 -20.65 -10.64 27.21
CA PRO A 352 -19.97 -9.81 28.21
C PRO A 352 -18.58 -10.33 28.64
N LYS A 353 -18.33 -11.65 28.53
CA LYS A 353 -17.00 -12.24 28.77
C LYS A 353 -15.99 -11.84 27.69
N LYS A 354 -16.37 -11.88 26.41
CA LYS A 354 -15.53 -11.43 25.29
C LYS A 354 -15.23 -9.94 25.40
N TYR A 355 -16.23 -9.13 25.75
CA TYR A 355 -16.05 -7.70 26.00
C TYR A 355 -15.00 -7.43 27.09
N LYS A 356 -15.07 -8.14 28.23
CA LYS A 356 -14.09 -7.98 29.32
C LYS A 356 -12.68 -8.40 28.90
N LEU A 357 -12.54 -9.47 28.11
CA LEU A 357 -11.25 -9.93 27.61
C LEU A 357 -10.64 -8.90 26.64
N ALA A 358 -11.39 -8.48 25.62
CA ALA A 358 -10.94 -7.48 24.65
C ALA A 358 -10.52 -6.16 25.32
N LYS A 359 -11.25 -5.74 26.35
CA LYS A 359 -10.91 -4.56 27.16
C LYS A 359 -9.63 -4.75 27.99
N SER A 360 -9.35 -5.97 28.44
CA SER A 360 -8.09 -6.30 29.15
C SER A 360 -6.91 -6.29 28.19
N GLU A 361 -7.05 -6.89 27.02
CA GLU A 361 -6.00 -6.93 25.99
C GLU A 361 -5.67 -5.51 25.49
N TYR A 362 -6.68 -4.67 25.28
CA TYR A 362 -6.48 -3.24 25.00
C TYR A 362 -5.67 -2.54 26.09
N LYS A 363 -5.99 -2.79 27.37
CA LYS A 363 -5.25 -2.22 28.51
C LYS A 363 -3.79 -2.66 28.51
N GLU A 364 -3.52 -3.93 28.21
CA GLU A 364 -2.16 -4.46 28.16
C GLU A 364 -1.35 -3.85 27.01
N ALA A 365 -1.99 -3.61 25.86
CA ALA A 365 -1.35 -3.00 24.69
C ALA A 365 -1.07 -1.50 24.87
N TYR A 366 -2.05 -0.73 25.36
CA TYR A 366 -2.01 0.73 25.38
C TYR A 366 -1.79 1.35 26.78
N GLY A 367 -1.75 0.55 27.84
CA GLY A 367 -1.57 1.02 29.22
C GLY A 367 -2.76 1.82 29.78
N LYS A 368 -3.86 1.96 29.02
CA LYS A 368 -5.06 2.72 29.41
C LYS A 368 -6.34 1.93 29.13
N VAL A 369 -7.42 2.30 29.81
CA VAL A 369 -8.73 1.64 29.69
C VAL A 369 -9.81 2.61 29.21
N ASP A 370 -9.60 3.90 29.43
CA ASP A 370 -10.46 4.95 28.92
C ASP A 370 -10.46 4.90 27.39
N ASP A 371 -11.62 5.19 26.80
CA ASP A 371 -11.88 5.17 25.36
C ASP A 371 -11.92 3.79 24.67
N PHE A 372 -11.92 2.66 25.40
CA PHE A 372 -11.99 1.33 24.78
C PHE A 372 -13.15 1.18 23.77
N ASP A 373 -14.35 1.63 24.12
CA ASP A 373 -15.53 1.48 23.25
C ASP A 373 -15.35 2.26 21.94
N THR A 374 -14.93 3.52 22.04
CA THR A 374 -14.64 4.39 20.90
C THR A 374 -13.52 3.83 20.04
N PHE A 375 -12.44 3.36 20.67
CA PHE A 375 -11.33 2.71 19.98
C PHE A 375 -11.80 1.46 19.24
N TRP A 376 -12.50 0.56 19.92
CA TRP A 376 -12.99 -0.70 19.35
C TRP A 376 -13.92 -0.45 18.17
N ASP A 377 -14.90 0.44 18.32
CA ASP A 377 -15.88 0.71 17.27
C ASP A 377 -15.24 1.42 16.06
N SER A 378 -14.25 2.28 16.30
CA SER A 378 -13.43 2.88 15.24
C SER A 378 -12.60 1.82 14.49
N LYS A 379 -11.92 0.93 15.21
CA LYS A 379 -11.12 -0.16 14.61
C LYS A 379 -11.99 -1.19 13.91
N LEU A 380 -13.15 -1.53 14.45
CA LEU A 380 -14.13 -2.40 13.79
C LEU A 380 -14.56 -1.78 12.46
N LYS A 381 -14.94 -0.50 12.46
CA LYS A 381 -15.33 0.19 11.22
C LYS A 381 -14.19 0.19 10.19
N SER A 382 -12.97 0.49 10.62
CA SER A 382 -11.80 0.55 9.74
C SER A 382 -11.39 -0.84 9.22
N TYR A 383 -11.09 -1.78 10.12
CA TYR A 383 -10.56 -3.11 9.78
C TYR A 383 -11.57 -3.99 9.05
N SER A 384 -12.87 -3.79 9.23
CA SER A 384 -13.90 -4.56 8.51
C SER A 384 -14.36 -3.91 7.20
N ASN A 385 -13.73 -2.82 6.75
CA ASN A 385 -14.21 -2.02 5.62
C ASN A 385 -15.69 -1.63 5.77
N ASN A 386 -16.06 -1.09 6.93
CA ASN A 386 -17.45 -0.78 7.29
C ASN A 386 -18.40 -1.99 7.16
N GLY A 387 -17.90 -3.19 7.47
CA GLY A 387 -18.63 -4.46 7.38
C GLY A 387 -18.59 -5.14 6.00
N ALA A 388 -17.97 -4.54 4.98
CA ALA A 388 -17.82 -5.14 3.65
C ALA A 388 -16.64 -6.13 3.55
N GLY A 389 -15.82 -6.23 4.58
CA GLY A 389 -14.65 -7.10 4.68
C GLY A 389 -13.38 -6.47 4.09
N HIS A 390 -12.28 -6.51 4.84
CA HIS A 390 -10.91 -6.40 4.28
C HIS A 390 -10.26 -7.78 4.24
N ALA A 391 -9.17 -7.94 3.48
CA ALA A 391 -8.36 -9.15 3.60
C ALA A 391 -7.82 -9.29 5.02
N ASP A 392 -7.79 -10.49 5.58
CA ASP A 392 -7.05 -10.75 6.82
C ASP A 392 -5.54 -10.69 6.52
N PHE A 393 -4.88 -9.67 7.08
CA PHE A 393 -3.48 -9.40 6.79
C PHE A 393 -2.55 -10.49 7.33
N THR A 394 -2.83 -11.03 8.51
CA THR A 394 -1.97 -12.05 9.13
C THR A 394 -2.17 -13.42 8.49
N HIS A 395 -3.40 -13.74 8.09
CA HIS A 395 -3.71 -14.91 7.28
C HIS A 395 -2.97 -14.83 5.95
N GLN A 396 -3.17 -13.74 5.19
CA GLN A 396 -2.49 -13.54 3.91
C GLN A 396 -0.97 -13.65 4.07
N SER A 397 -0.43 -13.03 5.11
CA SER A 397 1.01 -13.03 5.37
C SER A 397 1.55 -14.43 5.66
N ILE A 398 0.87 -15.24 6.48
CA ILE A 398 1.34 -16.61 6.75
C ILE A 398 1.21 -17.50 5.51
N THR A 399 0.12 -17.35 4.74
CA THR A 399 -0.11 -18.09 3.49
C THR A 399 0.98 -17.80 2.48
N MET A 400 1.33 -16.53 2.30
CA MET A 400 2.46 -16.13 1.46
C MET A 400 3.81 -16.61 2.00
N ALA A 401 4.04 -16.52 3.32
CA ALA A 401 5.28 -17.01 3.94
C ALA A 401 5.47 -18.52 3.72
N THR A 402 4.41 -19.33 3.84
CA THR A 402 4.45 -20.78 3.54
C THR A 402 4.80 -21.06 2.08
N ASN A 403 4.30 -20.23 1.16
CA ASN A 403 4.57 -20.38 -0.27
C ASN A 403 5.99 -19.99 -0.67
N LEU A 404 6.55 -18.98 0.01
CA LEU A 404 7.90 -18.44 -0.21
C LEU A 404 8.96 -19.11 0.68
N ASN A 405 8.57 -20.02 1.56
CA ASN A 405 9.49 -20.71 2.47
C ASN A 405 10.61 -21.41 1.66
N PRO A 406 11.89 -21.07 1.88
CA PRO A 406 13.00 -21.60 1.11
C PRO A 406 13.28 -23.09 1.35
N ASN A 407 12.73 -23.68 2.42
CA ASN A 407 12.84 -25.11 2.68
C ASN A 407 11.88 -25.90 1.77
N GLN A 408 12.43 -26.53 0.72
CA GLN A 408 11.68 -27.24 -0.32
C GLN A 408 10.98 -28.53 0.15
N VAL A 409 11.38 -29.10 1.29
CA VAL A 409 10.74 -30.26 1.91
C VAL A 409 10.24 -29.82 3.28
N GLN A 410 8.94 -29.62 3.42
CA GLN A 410 8.35 -29.35 4.72
C GLN A 410 8.09 -30.70 5.38
N LEU A 411 8.41 -30.87 6.67
CA LEU A 411 8.18 -32.15 7.36
C LEU A 411 6.70 -32.57 7.34
N SER A 412 5.79 -31.60 7.20
CA SER A 412 4.36 -31.79 6.92
C SER A 412 4.08 -32.55 5.61
N ASP A 413 4.89 -32.39 4.56
CA ASP A 413 4.77 -33.13 3.31
C ASP A 413 5.06 -34.64 3.52
N VAL A 414 5.89 -34.99 4.52
CA VAL A 414 6.40 -36.36 4.74
C VAL A 414 5.67 -37.09 5.87
N TYR A 415 5.36 -36.41 6.98
CA TYR A 415 4.75 -37.04 8.17
C TYR A 415 3.22 -36.89 8.23
N GLY A 416 2.61 -36.05 7.37
CA GLY A 416 1.16 -35.83 7.32
C GLY A 416 0.43 -36.51 6.16
N GLY A 417 1.14 -37.09 5.19
CA GLY A 417 0.55 -37.71 4.00
C GLY A 417 -0.14 -36.74 3.04
N ARG A 418 0.15 -35.44 3.12
CA ARG A 418 -0.53 -34.38 2.35
C ARG A 418 0.45 -33.73 1.39
N GLU A 419 0.43 -34.18 0.13
CA GLU A 419 1.07 -33.46 -0.97
C GLU A 419 0.39 -32.07 -1.11
N ARG A 420 1.16 -30.98 -1.23
CA ARG A 420 0.72 -29.58 -1.52
C ARG A 420 0.43 -28.66 -0.32
N VAL A 421 1.34 -28.58 0.66
CA VAL A 421 1.19 -27.67 1.83
C VAL A 421 0.95 -26.20 1.47
N LYS A 422 1.41 -25.75 0.31
CA LYS A 422 1.26 -24.37 -0.19
C LYS A 422 -0.19 -23.92 -0.45
N ASP A 423 -1.02 -24.80 -1.01
CA ASP A 423 -2.43 -24.49 -1.25
C ASP A 423 -3.26 -24.77 0.02
N LEU A 424 -2.84 -25.75 0.83
CA LEU A 424 -3.45 -26.08 2.11
C LEU A 424 -3.28 -25.01 3.20
N SER A 425 -2.31 -24.10 3.06
CA SER A 425 -2.16 -22.96 3.96
C SER A 425 -3.09 -21.80 3.64
N GLY A 426 -3.77 -21.80 2.49
CA GLY A 426 -4.74 -20.79 2.09
C GLY A 426 -6.02 -21.42 1.54
N TRP A 427 -6.47 -21.00 0.35
CA TRP A 427 -7.80 -21.35 -0.21
C TRP A 427 -8.18 -22.83 -0.12
N GLU A 428 -7.25 -23.77 -0.33
CA GLU A 428 -7.58 -25.19 -0.23
C GLU A 428 -7.85 -25.59 1.22
N GLY A 429 -7.08 -25.06 2.17
CA GLY A 429 -7.29 -25.30 3.60
C GLY A 429 -8.61 -24.74 4.12
N ASP A 430 -9.03 -23.59 3.59
CA ASP A 430 -10.23 -22.87 4.06
C ASP A 430 -11.52 -23.35 3.37
N THR A 431 -11.40 -23.94 2.18
CA THR A 431 -12.55 -24.48 1.43
C THR A 431 -12.73 -26.00 1.55
N THR A 432 -11.81 -26.71 2.21
CA THR A 432 -11.82 -28.18 2.27
C THR A 432 -11.49 -28.72 3.66
N PHE A 433 -11.71 -30.03 3.85
CA PHE A 433 -11.22 -30.78 5.00
C PHE A 433 -9.78 -31.30 4.80
N ASN A 434 -9.09 -30.91 3.72
CA ASN A 434 -7.78 -31.45 3.37
C ASN A 434 -6.69 -30.98 4.35
N ALA A 435 -6.84 -29.79 4.95
CA ALA A 435 -5.87 -29.24 5.90
C ALA A 435 -6.07 -29.72 7.34
N ASN A 436 -7.27 -30.11 7.75
CA ASN A 436 -7.61 -30.67 9.07
C ASN A 436 -9.12 -31.04 9.11
N ASP A 437 -9.57 -31.66 10.21
CA ASP A 437 -10.97 -32.05 10.39
C ASP A 437 -11.89 -30.88 10.82
N MET A 438 -11.42 -29.63 10.80
CA MET A 438 -12.27 -28.47 11.08
C MET A 438 -13.15 -28.19 9.88
N LYS A 439 -14.36 -27.70 10.16
CA LYS A 439 -15.30 -27.30 9.12
C LYS A 439 -14.66 -26.20 8.24
N PRO A 440 -14.70 -26.34 6.90
CA PRO A 440 -14.37 -25.27 5.97
C PRO A 440 -15.04 -23.95 6.35
N SER A 441 -14.28 -22.88 6.25
CA SER A 441 -14.68 -21.51 6.60
C SER A 441 -13.87 -20.57 5.73
N ILE A 442 -14.53 -19.84 4.83
CA ILE A 442 -13.89 -18.84 3.96
C ILE A 442 -14.71 -17.55 3.97
N GLY A 443 -14.58 -16.79 5.05
CA GLY A 443 -15.21 -15.47 5.18
C GLY A 443 -14.74 -14.51 4.09
N GLU A 444 -15.34 -13.32 3.98
CA GLU A 444 -14.90 -12.33 2.99
C GLU A 444 -13.43 -11.90 3.19
N ASP A 445 -12.96 -11.96 4.43
CA ASP A 445 -11.58 -11.71 4.82
C ASP A 445 -10.60 -12.78 4.34
N ASP A 446 -10.89 -14.05 4.63
CA ASP A 446 -10.08 -15.17 4.15
C ASP A 446 -10.17 -15.31 2.62
N TYR A 447 -11.36 -15.10 2.03
CA TYR A 447 -11.58 -15.05 0.57
C TYR A 447 -10.61 -14.09 -0.11
N LYS A 448 -10.51 -12.84 0.41
CA LYS A 448 -9.58 -11.85 -0.15
C LYS A 448 -8.14 -12.23 0.15
N ALA A 449 -7.82 -12.63 1.39
CA ALA A 449 -6.47 -13.00 1.79
C ALA A 449 -5.90 -14.14 0.93
N ASP A 450 -6.71 -15.14 0.62
CA ASP A 450 -6.35 -16.32 -0.15
C ASP A 450 -6.10 -16.03 -1.63
N LEU A 451 -7.07 -15.38 -2.28
CA LEU A 451 -6.95 -15.02 -3.68
C LEU A 451 -5.79 -14.03 -3.89
N ASP A 452 -5.68 -13.04 -3.01
CA ASP A 452 -4.63 -12.03 -3.07
C ASP A 452 -3.25 -12.66 -2.80
N SER A 453 -3.14 -13.62 -1.87
CA SER A 453 -1.89 -14.36 -1.65
C SER A 453 -1.39 -15.02 -2.94
N VAL A 454 -2.26 -15.77 -3.61
CA VAL A 454 -1.92 -16.46 -4.87
C VAL A 454 -1.50 -15.47 -5.95
N ASN A 455 -2.22 -14.35 -6.09
CA ASN A 455 -1.92 -13.33 -7.09
C ASN A 455 -0.59 -12.62 -6.82
N LEU A 456 -0.36 -12.20 -5.58
CA LEU A 456 0.89 -11.55 -5.17
C LEU A 456 2.09 -12.47 -5.35
N ILE A 457 1.99 -13.74 -4.94
CA ILE A 457 3.04 -14.74 -5.20
C ILE A 457 3.29 -14.89 -6.69
N GLY A 458 2.23 -14.98 -7.52
CA GLY A 458 2.35 -15.07 -8.97
C GLY A 458 3.07 -13.88 -9.60
N ARG A 459 2.90 -12.68 -9.04
CA ARG A 459 3.65 -11.48 -9.42
C ARG A 459 5.10 -11.51 -8.94
N MET A 460 5.35 -11.94 -7.70
CA MET A 460 6.70 -12.07 -7.15
C MET A 460 7.54 -13.12 -7.91
N GLN A 461 6.94 -14.24 -8.32
CA GLN A 461 7.58 -15.25 -9.18
C GLN A 461 8.00 -14.71 -10.56
N LYS A 462 7.41 -13.60 -11.02
CA LYS A 462 7.79 -12.89 -12.24
C LYS A 462 8.88 -11.83 -12.00
N GLY A 463 9.46 -11.78 -10.81
CA GLY A 463 10.62 -10.94 -10.47
C GLY A 463 10.31 -9.66 -9.71
N GLN A 464 9.04 -9.43 -9.31
CA GLN A 464 8.69 -8.29 -8.47
C GLN A 464 9.07 -8.56 -7.00
N SER A 465 9.51 -7.53 -6.27
CA SER A 465 9.55 -7.58 -4.80
C SER A 465 8.14 -7.57 -4.23
N TYR A 466 7.98 -7.91 -2.96
CA TYR A 466 6.68 -7.84 -2.29
C TYR A 466 6.06 -6.44 -2.37
N ASP A 467 6.82 -5.36 -2.17
CA ASP A 467 6.29 -3.99 -2.27
C ASP A 467 5.81 -3.66 -3.69
N GLN A 468 6.54 -4.11 -4.70
CA GLN A 468 6.17 -3.91 -6.10
C GLN A 468 4.92 -4.72 -6.45
N ALA A 469 4.85 -5.96 -5.99
CA ALA A 469 3.72 -6.85 -6.20
C ALA A 469 2.46 -6.29 -5.53
N ILE A 470 2.54 -5.91 -4.26
CA ILE A 470 1.39 -5.43 -3.50
C ILE A 470 0.86 -4.09 -4.02
N SER A 471 1.74 -3.12 -4.27
CA SER A 471 1.32 -1.82 -4.78
C SER A 471 0.77 -1.91 -6.21
N SER A 472 1.40 -2.71 -7.09
CA SER A 472 0.88 -2.86 -8.47
C SER A 472 -0.43 -3.66 -8.52
N TYR A 473 -0.57 -4.68 -7.68
CA TYR A 473 -1.77 -5.53 -7.63
C TYR A 473 -2.99 -4.74 -7.19
N TYR A 474 -2.90 -4.05 -6.05
CA TYR A 474 -4.02 -3.26 -5.57
C TYR A 474 -4.31 -2.05 -6.47
N ALA A 475 -3.31 -1.47 -7.13
CA ALA A 475 -3.55 -0.46 -8.17
C ALA A 475 -4.34 -1.00 -9.37
N ASP A 476 -4.16 -2.28 -9.75
CA ASP A 476 -4.96 -2.90 -10.81
C ASP A 476 -6.36 -3.28 -10.33
N LEU A 477 -6.52 -3.75 -9.08
CA LEU A 477 -7.83 -4.01 -8.46
C LEU A 477 -8.71 -2.76 -8.40
N GLN A 478 -8.12 -1.59 -8.22
CA GLN A 478 -8.86 -0.32 -8.24
C GLN A 478 -9.46 0.02 -9.61
N LYS A 479 -8.89 -0.52 -10.69
CA LYS A 479 -9.38 -0.26 -12.06
C LYS A 479 -10.51 -1.22 -12.44
N ASP A 480 -10.52 -2.43 -11.87
CA ASP A 480 -11.52 -3.45 -12.16
C ASP A 480 -11.68 -4.39 -10.97
N SER A 481 -12.87 -4.41 -10.37
CA SER A 481 -13.16 -5.20 -9.17
C SER A 481 -13.12 -6.71 -9.40
N SER A 482 -13.28 -7.19 -10.65
CA SER A 482 -13.18 -8.62 -10.99
C SER A 482 -11.75 -9.07 -11.31
N GLN A 483 -10.79 -8.14 -11.22
CA GLN A 483 -9.38 -8.44 -11.45
C GLN A 483 -8.84 -9.46 -10.43
N ARG A 484 -9.36 -9.49 -9.20
CA ARG A 484 -8.94 -10.45 -8.16
C ARG A 484 -9.17 -11.89 -8.61
N GLU A 485 -10.39 -12.21 -9.01
CA GLU A 485 -10.81 -13.54 -9.43
C GLU A 485 -10.16 -13.94 -10.75
N ARG A 486 -10.12 -13.01 -11.74
CA ARG A 486 -9.48 -13.29 -13.03
C ARG A 486 -7.99 -13.52 -12.90
N GLU A 487 -7.30 -12.78 -12.05
CA GLU A 487 -5.88 -13.01 -11.81
C GLU A 487 -5.64 -14.31 -11.06
N PHE A 488 -6.54 -14.67 -10.13
CA PHE A 488 -6.48 -15.96 -9.45
C PHE A 488 -6.59 -17.11 -10.43
N LEU A 489 -7.54 -17.05 -11.39
CA LEU A 489 -7.72 -18.08 -12.41
C LEU A 489 -6.61 -18.13 -13.47
N LYS A 490 -5.78 -17.08 -13.58
CA LYS A 490 -4.52 -17.16 -14.36
C LYS A 490 -3.44 -17.97 -13.63
N ASN A 491 -3.50 -18.02 -12.30
CA ASN A 491 -2.53 -18.73 -11.46
C ASN A 491 -3.02 -20.13 -11.07
N LYS A 492 -4.34 -20.37 -11.04
CA LYS A 492 -4.97 -21.64 -10.64
C LYS A 492 -6.02 -22.06 -11.65
N ASP A 493 -5.92 -23.29 -12.14
CA ASP A 493 -6.91 -23.86 -13.05
C ASP A 493 -8.27 -24.02 -12.35
N TRP A 494 -9.31 -23.43 -12.95
CA TRP A 494 -10.68 -23.46 -12.40
C TRP A 494 -11.19 -24.88 -12.16
N ASN A 495 -11.00 -25.80 -13.11
CA ASN A 495 -11.49 -27.17 -12.97
C ASN A 495 -10.80 -27.89 -11.82
N LYS A 496 -9.50 -27.66 -11.62
CA LYS A 496 -8.76 -28.20 -10.49
C LYS A 496 -9.28 -27.64 -9.16
N VAL A 497 -9.49 -26.33 -9.06
CA VAL A 497 -10.06 -25.68 -7.86
C VAL A 497 -11.43 -26.27 -7.53
N ARG A 498 -12.35 -26.28 -8.49
CA ARG A 498 -13.70 -26.83 -8.33
C ARG A 498 -13.67 -28.30 -7.91
N ASN A 499 -12.90 -29.13 -8.61
CA ASN A 499 -12.87 -30.57 -8.36
C ASN A 499 -12.27 -30.88 -6.98
N THR A 500 -11.20 -30.18 -6.56
CA THR A 500 -10.63 -30.34 -5.21
C THR A 500 -11.67 -30.07 -4.13
N ILE A 501 -12.45 -29.00 -4.26
CA ILE A 501 -13.51 -28.65 -3.30
C ILE A 501 -14.63 -29.69 -3.33
N TYR A 502 -15.08 -30.09 -4.53
CA TYR A 502 -16.16 -31.07 -4.68
C TYR A 502 -15.79 -32.44 -4.13
N ASP A 503 -14.55 -32.88 -4.32
CA ASP A 503 -14.06 -34.16 -3.80
C ASP A 503 -13.98 -34.14 -2.27
N SER A 504 -13.58 -33.01 -1.67
CA SER A 504 -13.52 -32.88 -0.21
C SER A 504 -14.89 -32.73 0.46
N LEU A 505 -15.82 -31.99 -0.15
CA LEU A 505 -17.11 -31.65 0.47
C LEU A 505 -18.24 -32.62 0.11
N ARG A 506 -17.99 -33.59 -0.77
CA ARG A 506 -18.99 -34.61 -1.12
C ARG A 506 -19.30 -35.48 0.11
N PRO A 507 -20.57 -35.53 0.57
CA PRO A 507 -20.95 -36.40 1.68
C PRO A 507 -20.76 -37.86 1.29
N THR A 508 -20.28 -38.66 2.23
CA THR A 508 -20.03 -40.11 2.01
C THR A 508 -21.23 -40.97 2.36
N ASP A 509 -22.17 -40.41 3.11
CA ASP A 509 -23.36 -41.00 3.71
C ASP A 509 -24.65 -40.69 2.92
N ILE A 510 -24.59 -39.78 1.95
CA ILE A 510 -25.73 -39.38 1.10
C ILE A 510 -25.37 -39.57 -0.38
N LYS A 511 -26.22 -40.28 -1.13
CA LYS A 511 -26.08 -40.37 -2.58
C LYS A 511 -26.61 -39.09 -3.23
N LEU A 512 -25.72 -38.34 -3.89
CA LEU A 512 -26.06 -37.15 -4.65
C LEU A 512 -26.12 -37.48 -6.15
N ASP A 513 -27.21 -37.08 -6.82
CA ASP A 513 -27.44 -37.35 -8.23
C ASP A 513 -26.80 -36.26 -9.12
N GLY A 514 -25.48 -36.32 -9.23
CA GLY A 514 -24.70 -35.45 -10.11
C GLY A 514 -24.29 -34.10 -9.50
N GLU A 515 -23.67 -33.26 -10.33
CA GLU A 515 -23.03 -32.00 -9.91
C GLU A 515 -24.02 -30.98 -9.35
N ASN A 516 -25.20 -30.84 -9.96
CA ASN A 516 -26.23 -29.92 -9.48
C ASN A 516 -26.69 -30.24 -8.04
N ALA A 517 -26.80 -31.53 -7.70
CA ALA A 517 -27.16 -31.95 -6.35
C ALA A 517 -26.03 -31.65 -5.34
N LEU A 518 -24.77 -31.78 -5.76
CA LEU A 518 -23.61 -31.39 -4.95
C LEU A 518 -23.51 -29.87 -4.76
N LYS A 519 -23.76 -29.08 -5.81
CA LYS A 519 -23.78 -27.61 -5.70
C LYS A 519 -24.84 -27.15 -4.70
N ALA A 520 -26.06 -27.70 -4.77
CA ALA A 520 -27.13 -27.41 -3.82
C ALA A 520 -26.79 -27.86 -2.37
N TYR A 521 -26.11 -29.00 -2.22
CA TYR A 521 -25.63 -29.46 -0.91
C TYR A 521 -24.58 -28.49 -0.34
N ILE A 522 -23.61 -28.06 -1.14
CA ILE A 522 -22.58 -27.11 -0.71
C ILE A 522 -23.22 -25.77 -0.36
N GLU A 523 -24.14 -25.25 -1.18
CA GLU A 523 -24.87 -24.01 -0.90
C GLU A 523 -25.61 -24.03 0.44
N SER A 524 -26.18 -25.19 0.79
CA SER A 524 -26.95 -25.34 2.03
C SER A 524 -26.07 -25.52 3.28
N ASN A 525 -24.92 -26.19 3.16
CA ASN A 525 -24.09 -26.61 4.30
C ASN A 525 -22.83 -25.75 4.50
N TYR A 526 -22.34 -25.14 3.42
CA TYR A 526 -21.11 -24.34 3.29
C TYR A 526 -21.36 -23.10 2.40
N PRO A 527 -22.24 -22.17 2.83
CA PRO A 527 -22.70 -21.05 2.00
C PRO A 527 -21.58 -20.07 1.59
N ASP A 528 -20.54 -19.96 2.41
CA ASP A 528 -19.31 -19.23 2.14
C ASP A 528 -18.49 -19.87 1.01
N VAL A 529 -18.27 -21.19 1.07
CA VAL A 529 -17.60 -21.94 -0.01
C VAL A 529 -18.41 -21.90 -1.31
N SER A 530 -19.74 -21.95 -1.23
CA SER A 530 -20.62 -21.75 -2.38
C SER A 530 -20.42 -20.36 -3.00
N THR A 531 -20.34 -19.32 -2.17
CA THR A 531 -20.07 -17.95 -2.62
C THR A 531 -18.71 -17.84 -3.32
N PHE A 532 -17.66 -18.45 -2.75
CA PHE A 532 -16.33 -18.55 -3.36
C PHE A 532 -16.39 -19.17 -4.76
N LEU A 533 -17.03 -20.34 -4.89
CA LEU A 533 -17.16 -21.05 -6.17
C LEU A 533 -17.93 -20.22 -7.21
N ASN A 534 -19.05 -19.60 -6.81
CA ASN A 534 -19.88 -18.83 -7.73
C ASN A 534 -19.14 -17.58 -8.26
N ARG A 535 -18.36 -16.88 -7.41
CA ARG A 535 -17.58 -15.71 -7.85
C ARG A 535 -16.50 -16.08 -8.87
N LEU A 536 -15.81 -17.19 -8.66
CA LEU A 536 -14.81 -17.69 -9.62
C LEU A 536 -15.46 -18.20 -10.91
N GLU A 537 -16.58 -18.92 -10.82
CA GLU A 537 -17.31 -19.45 -11.98
C GLU A 537 -17.73 -18.34 -12.96
N VAL A 538 -18.16 -17.18 -12.45
CA VAL A 538 -18.59 -16.03 -13.27
C VAL A 538 -17.47 -15.48 -14.17
N VAL A 539 -16.20 -15.69 -13.81
CA VAL A 539 -15.04 -15.18 -14.55
C VAL A 539 -14.17 -16.28 -15.16
N ALA A 540 -14.63 -17.52 -15.13
CA ALA A 540 -13.89 -18.68 -15.64
C ALA A 540 -14.01 -18.88 -17.16
N ASP A 541 -14.92 -18.17 -17.82
CA ASP A 541 -15.20 -18.24 -19.26
C ASP A 541 -14.20 -17.46 -20.14
#